data_AF-A0A7C1HM40-F1
#
_entry.id   AF-A0A7C1HM40-F1
#
_cell.length_a   1.000
_cell.length_b   1.000
_cell.length_c   1.000
_cell.angle_alpha   90.00
_cell.angle_beta   90.00
_cell.angle_gamma   90.00
#
_symmetry.space_group_name_H-M   'P 1'
#
loop_
_entity.id
_entity.type
_entity.pdbx_description
1 polymer ?
#
loop_
_entity_poly.entity_id
_entity_poly.type
_entity_poly.pdbx_seq_one_letter_code
_entity_poly.pdbx_strand_id
1 'polypeptide(L)' 'MQTVKEKMMEVIESQPDDASYEEIMRELAFERMVDGGLEDSRKGRVVTNEEMQHRIRTWQR' A
#
# COMPACT_ATOMS: atom_id res chain seq x y z
N MET A 1 5.13 10.29 16.95
CA MET A 1 5.19 10.06 15.49
C MET A 1 6.09 8.86 15.32
N GLN A 2 5.54 7.74 14.85
CA GLN A 2 6.32 6.54 14.65
C GLN A 2 7.27 6.75 13.46
N THR A 3 8.50 6.28 13.59
CA THR A 3 9.49 6.31 12.53
C THR A 3 9.17 5.25 11.47
N VAL A 4 9.68 5.44 10.25
CA VAL A 4 9.56 4.43 9.19
C VAL A 4 10.12 3.08 9.64
N LYS A 5 11.23 3.09 10.40
CA LYS A 5 11.84 1.86 10.94
C LYS A 5 10.92 1.13 11.92
N GLU A 6 10.31 1.85 12.85
CA GLU A 6 9.37 1.27 13.81
C GLU A 6 8.15 0.68 13.11
N LYS A 7 7.62 1.36 12.09
CA LYS A 7 6.49 0.86 11.32
C LYS A 7 6.83 -0.40 10.51
N MET A 8 8.04 -0.45 9.92
CA MET A 8 8.52 -1.65 9.24
C MET A 8 8.68 -2.82 10.20
N MET A 9 9.20 -2.58 11.41
CA MET A 9 9.34 -3.65 12.42
C MET A 9 7.98 -4.20 12.83
N GLU A 10 6.97 -3.36 13.06
CA GLU A 10 5.61 -3.82 13.37
C GLU A 10 5.02 -4.72 12.28
N VAL A 11 5.18 -4.34 11.00
CA VAL A 11 4.68 -5.15 9.87
C VAL A 11 5.40 -6.50 9.80
N ILE A 12 6.70 -6.54 10.08
CA ILE A 12 7.50 -7.77 10.08
C ILE A 12 7.12 -8.65 11.28
N GLU A 13 7.01 -8.07 12.48
CA GLU A 13 6.67 -8.77 13.72
C GLU A 13 5.24 -9.31 13.73
N SER A 14 4.33 -8.73 12.92
CA SER A 14 2.96 -9.24 12.78
C SER A 14 2.84 -10.43 11.82
N GLN A 15 3.89 -10.79 11.07
CA GLN A 15 3.85 -11.91 10.13
C GLN A 15 3.96 -13.26 10.86
N PRO A 16 3.41 -14.34 10.28
CA PRO A 16 3.70 -15.70 10.73
C PRO A 16 5.19 -16.04 10.69
N ASP A 17 5.64 -16.93 11.58
CA ASP A 17 7.04 -17.38 11.64
C ASP A 17 7.50 -18.11 10.35
N ASP A 18 6.57 -18.67 9.58
CA ASP A 18 6.79 -19.37 8.32
C ASP A 18 6.61 -18.47 7.09
N ALA A 19 6.41 -17.17 7.28
CA ALA A 19 6.29 -16.21 6.19
C ALA A 19 7.57 -16.19 5.34
N SER A 20 7.38 -16.30 4.03
CA SER A 20 8.45 -16.17 3.07
C SER A 20 8.90 -14.72 2.93
N TYR A 21 10.13 -14.53 2.44
CA TYR A 21 10.66 -13.21 2.13
C TYR A 21 9.75 -12.41 1.18
N GLU A 22 9.14 -13.08 0.18
CA GLU A 22 8.25 -12.42 -0.78
C GLU A 22 6.94 -11.94 -0.15
N GLU A 23 6.39 -12.70 0.81
CA GLU A 23 5.19 -12.31 1.55
C GLU A 23 5.46 -11.08 2.41
N ILE A 24 6.57 -11.08 3.17
CA ILE A 24 6.97 -9.93 3.99
C ILE A 24 7.13 -8.66 3.12
N MET A 25 7.80 -8.80 1.96
CA MET A 25 7.99 -7.67 1.04
C MET A 25 6.67 -7.16 0.45
N ARG A 26 5.72 -8.06 0.16
CA ARG A 26 4.39 -7.71 -0.34
C ARG A 26 3.61 -6.90 0.70
N GLU A 27 3.64 -7.32 1.95
CA GLU A 27 2.96 -6.64 3.05
C GLU A 27 3.56 -5.24 3.32
N LEU A 28 4.88 -5.13 3.31
CA LEU A 28 5.56 -3.82 3.42
C LEU A 28 5.19 -2.88 2.26
N ALA A 29 5.09 -3.41 1.03
CA ALA A 29 4.65 -2.64 -0.13
C ALA A 29 3.17 -2.23 0.00
N PHE A 30 2.31 -3.12 0.50
CA PHE A 30 0.90 -2.85 0.72
C PHE A 30 0.70 -1.71 1.72
N GLU A 31 1.37 -1.75 2.86
CA GLU A 31 1.29 -0.71 3.88
C GLU A 31 1.70 0.67 3.32
N ARG A 32 2.76 0.71 2.51
CA ARG A 32 3.20 1.93 1.82
C ARG A 32 2.14 2.43 0.83
N MET A 33 1.48 1.53 0.09
CA MET A 33 0.42 1.91 -0.86
C MET A 33 -0.77 2.54 -0.14
N VAL A 34 -1.17 1.98 1.01
CA VAL A 34 -2.26 2.52 1.83
C VAL A 34 -1.92 3.91 2.35
N ASP A 35 -0.74 4.09 2.95
CA ASP A 35 -0.28 5.40 3.43
C ASP A 35 -0.27 6.46 2.30
N GLY A 36 0.25 6.09 1.14
CA GLY A 36 0.26 6.96 -0.04
C GLY A 36 -1.16 7.36 -0.47
N GLY A 37 -2.10 6.39 -0.53
CA GLY A 37 -3.50 6.65 -0.86
C GLY A 37 -4.20 7.55 0.15
N LEU A 38 -3.92 7.38 1.45
CA LEU A 38 -4.44 8.25 2.50
C LEU A 38 -3.89 9.68 2.36
N GLU A 39 -2.61 9.83 2.05
CA GLU A 39 -2.01 11.14 1.79
C GLU A 39 -2.62 11.83 0.57
N ASP A 40 -2.79 11.08 -0.52
CA ASP A 40 -3.42 11.56 -1.76
C ASP A 40 -4.85 12.02 -1.50
N SER A 41 -5.64 11.24 -0.75
CA SER A 41 -6.99 11.60 -0.32
C SER A 41 -7.02 12.91 0.48
N ARG A 42 -6.14 13.04 1.49
CA ARG A 42 -6.02 14.28 2.30
C ARG A 42 -5.62 15.50 1.48
N LYS A 43 -4.83 15.31 0.43
CA LYS A 43 -4.37 16.37 -0.48
C LYS A 43 -5.31 16.61 -1.66
N GLY A 44 -6.43 15.90 -1.75
CA GLY A 44 -7.38 16.01 -2.86
C GLY A 44 -6.83 15.49 -4.19
N ARG A 45 -5.76 14.70 -4.18
CA ARG A 45 -5.20 14.01 -5.36
C ARG A 45 -6.01 12.76 -5.69
N VAL A 46 -7.29 12.95 -5.92
CA VAL A 46 -8.26 11.89 -6.23
C VAL A 46 -8.73 12.02 -7.67
N VAL A 47 -9.21 10.92 -8.24
CA VAL A 47 -9.81 10.88 -9.57
C VAL A 47 -11.31 10.64 -9.46
N THR A 48 -12.05 10.99 -10.51
CA THR A 48 -13.48 10.67 -10.57
C THR A 48 -13.69 9.16 -10.73
N ASN A 49 -14.88 8.68 -10.36
CA ASN A 49 -15.23 7.28 -10.56
C ASN A 49 -15.17 6.86 -12.05
N GLU A 50 -15.55 7.76 -12.96
CA GLU A 50 -15.47 7.52 -14.41
C GLU A 50 -14.03 7.35 -14.89
N GLU A 51 -13.12 8.23 -14.43
CA GLU A 51 -11.71 8.16 -14.75
C GLU A 51 -11.06 6.88 -14.20
N MET A 52 -11.39 6.51 -12.96
CA MET A 52 -10.96 5.24 -12.36
C MET A 52 -11.38 4.04 -13.21
N GLN A 53 -12.65 3.98 -13.63
CA GLN A 53 -13.12 2.90 -14.51
C GLN A 53 -12.38 2.85 -15.85
N HIS A 54 -12.07 4.00 -16.44
CA HIS A 54 -11.30 4.07 -17.68
C HIS A 54 -9.89 3.48 -17.49
N ARG A 55 -9.19 3.87 -16.42
CA ARG A 55 -7.83 3.37 -16.10
C ARG A 55 -7.80 1.86 -15.85
N ILE A 56 -8.75 1.30 -15.11
CA ILE A 56 -8.79 -0.15 -14.84
C ILE A 56 -8.91 -0.95 -16.14
N ARG A 57 -9.70 -0.46 -17.11
CA ARG A 57 -9.86 -1.13 -18.41
C ARG A 57 -8.57 -1.16 -19.24
N THR A 58 -7.61 -0.26 -18.99
CA THR A 58 -6.34 -0.27 -19.72
C THR A 58 -5.34 -1.31 -19.22
N TRP A 59 -5.55 -1.90 -18.04
CA TRP A 59 -4.63 -2.88 -17.45
C TRP A 59 -4.70 -4.28 -18.07
N GLN A 60 -5.77 -4.57 -18.82
CA GLN A 60 -5.98 -5.85 -19.50
C GLN A 60 -5.31 -5.92 -20.89
N ARG A 61 -4.51 -4.90 -21.26
CA ARG A 61 -3.71 -4.90 -22.50
C ARG A 61 -2.26 -5.25 -22.24
#